data_AF-A0A453NR21-F1
#
_entry.id   AF-A0A453NR21-F1
#
_cell.length_a   1.000
_cell.length_b   1.000
_cell.length_c   1.000
_cell.angle_alpha   90.00
_cell.angle_beta   90.00
_cell.angle_gamma   90.00
#
_symmetry.space_group_name_H-M   'P 1'
#
loop_
_entity.id
_entity.type
_entity.pdbx_description
1 polymer ?
#
loop_
_entity_poly.entity_id
_entity_poly.type
_entity_poly.pdbx_seq_one_letter_code
_entity_poly.pdbx_strand_id
1 'polypeptide(L)' 'QDFMCGKVAFRNIMNIILMGVDTLINERTTQTYGILLEKAVHLSLEIFILVMERDLVLADVFRPLYQ' A
#
# COMPACT_ATOMS: atom_id res chain seq x y z
N GLN A 1 9.78 13.54 -7.53
CA GLN A 1 9.29 12.22 -7.98
C GLN A 1 8.33 11.73 -6.91
N ASP A 2 7.07 11.50 -7.28
CA ASP A 2 6.07 10.95 -6.36
C ASP A 2 6.25 9.44 -6.19
N PHE A 3 5.60 8.87 -5.18
CA PHE A 3 5.63 7.43 -4.93
C PHE A 3 5.12 6.62 -6.13
N MET A 4 4.15 7.17 -6.87
CA MET A 4 3.55 6.58 -8.06
C MET A 4 4.50 6.52 -9.27
N CYS A 5 5.48 7.43 -9.37
CA CYS A 5 6.56 7.38 -10.36
C CYS A 5 7.54 6.23 -10.12
N GLY A 6 7.60 5.71 -8.89
CA GLY A 6 8.37 4.53 -8.51
C GLY A 6 7.73 3.24 -9.05
N LYS A 7 7.72 3.05 -10.38
CA LYS A 7 7.02 1.97 -11.11
C LYS A 7 7.20 0.57 -10.50
N VAL A 8 8.35 0.28 -9.91
CA VAL A 8 8.65 -1.03 -9.31
C VAL A 8 8.12 -1.12 -7.88
N ALA A 9 8.41 -0.14 -7.03
CA ALA A 9 8.01 -0.16 -5.62
C ALA A 9 6.48 -0.10 -5.48
N PHE A 10 5.83 0.83 -6.20
CA PHE A 10 4.38 0.94 -6.22
C PHE A 10 3.72 -0.36 -6.71
N ARG A 11 4.17 -0.91 -7.84
CA ARG A 11 3.63 -2.16 -8.39
C ARG A 11 3.81 -3.34 -7.43
N ASN A 12 4.95 -3.45 -6.78
CA ASN A 12 5.21 -4.53 -5.83
C ASN A 12 4.28 -4.45 -4.62
N ILE A 13 4.09 -3.24 -4.07
CA ILE A 13 3.18 -3.00 -2.95
C ILE A 13 1.72 -3.28 -3.34
N MET A 14 1.29 -2.82 -4.51
CA MET A 14 -0.07 -3.09 -5.01
C MET A 14 -0.31 -4.58 -5.26
N ASN A 15 0.68 -5.31 -5.78
CA ASN A 15 0.57 -6.75 -5.97
C ASN A 15 0.42 -7.52 -4.65
N ILE A 16 1.11 -7.08 -3.58
CA ILE A 16 0.95 -7.67 -2.24
C ILE A 16 -0.45 -7.41 -1.70
N ILE A 17 -0.96 -6.18 -1.84
CA ILE A 17 -2.31 -5.81 -1.38
C ILE A 17 -3.40 -6.56 -2.19
N LEU A 18 -3.18 -6.77 -3.49
CA LEU A 18 -4.14 -7.41 -4.39
C LEU A 18 -4.41 -8.90 -4.05
N MET A 19 -3.56 -9.55 -3.26
CA MET A 19 -3.70 -10.96 -2.92
C MET A 19 -5.04 -11.30 -2.26
N GLY A 20 -5.73 -10.32 -1.67
CA GLY A 20 -7.11 -10.48 -1.18
C GLY A 20 -7.23 -11.25 0.13
N VAL A 21 -8.32 -11.00 0.85
CA VAL A 21 -8.51 -11.48 2.23
C VAL A 21 -8.68 -13.01 2.29
N ASP A 22 -9.37 -13.62 1.34
CA ASP A 22 -9.62 -15.07 1.32
C ASP A 22 -8.32 -15.87 1.15
N THR A 23 -7.43 -15.39 0.27
CA THR A 23 -6.11 -16.00 0.04
C THR A 23 -5.25 -15.88 1.29
N LEU A 24 -5.27 -14.73 1.97
CA LEU A 24 -4.56 -14.52 3.24
C LEU A 24 -5.04 -15.45 4.35
N ILE A 25 -6.36 -15.59 4.51
CA ILE A 25 -6.95 -16.47 5.52
C ILE A 25 -6.55 -17.92 5.25
N ASN A 26 -6.61 -18.35 3.98
CA ASN A 26 -6.21 -19.70 3.58
C ASN A 26 -4.71 -19.94 3.82
N GLU A 27 -3.85 -19.01 3.46
CA GLU A 27 -2.40 -19.11 3.68
C GLU A 27 -2.05 -19.18 5.18
N ARG A 28 -2.74 -18.41 6.02
CA ARG A 28 -2.53 -18.41 7.48
C ARG A 28 -2.91 -19.73 8.14
N THR A 29 -3.96 -20.39 7.67
CA THR A 29 -4.43 -21.66 8.24
C THR A 29 -3.69 -22.87 7.69
N THR A 30 -3.11 -22.76 6.48
CA THR A 30 -2.53 -23.90 5.76
C THR A 30 -1.01 -23.87 5.62
N GLN A 31 -0.36 -22.71 5.82
CA GLN A 31 1.07 -22.55 5.55
C GLN A 31 1.87 -21.85 6.67
N THR A 32 3.14 -22.26 6.82
CA THR A 32 4.10 -21.64 7.75
C THR A 32 4.39 -20.17 7.40
N TYR A 33 4.31 -19.79 6.12
CA TYR A 33 4.58 -18.44 5.65
C TYR A 33 3.38 -17.49 5.74
N GLY A 34 2.17 -17.98 6.04
CA GLY A 34 0.96 -17.14 6.07
C GLY A 34 1.05 -15.98 7.06
N ILE A 35 1.73 -16.17 8.20
CA ILE A 35 1.99 -15.10 9.18
C ILE A 35 2.91 -14.01 8.61
N LEU A 36 3.92 -14.39 7.81
CA LEU A 36 4.82 -13.43 7.18
C LEU A 36 4.11 -12.66 6.07
N LEU A 37 3.23 -13.33 5.32
CA LEU A 37 2.41 -12.70 4.29
C LEU A 37 1.43 -11.69 4.90
N GLU A 38 0.76 -12.05 6.00
CA GLU A 38 -0.14 -11.15 6.74
C GLU A 38 0.58 -9.87 7.19
N LYS A 39 1.80 -10.01 7.75
CA LYS A 39 2.64 -8.86 8.12
C LYS A 39 3.04 -8.02 6.91
N ALA A 40 3.36 -8.64 5.78
CA ALA A 40 3.73 -7.92 4.56
C ALA A 40 2.56 -7.09 4.01
N VAL A 41 1.34 -7.63 4.07
CA VAL A 41 0.11 -6.92 3.65
C VAL A 41 -0.18 -5.76 4.58
N HIS A 42 -0.08 -5.97 5.89
CA HIS A 42 -0.27 -4.91 6.88
C HIS A 42 0.70 -3.73 6.67
N LEU A 43 1.99 -4.03 6.52
CA LEU A 43 3.01 -3.02 6.26
C LEU A 43 2.78 -2.29 4.92
N SER A 44 2.33 -3.01 3.89
CA SER A 44 2.01 -2.44 2.59
C SER A 44 0.85 -1.43 2.66
N LEU A 45 -0.17 -1.72 3.47
CA LEU A 45 -1.29 -0.81 3.72
C LEU A 45 -0.85 0.42 4.52
N GLU A 46 0.00 0.25 5.54
CA GLU A 46 0.56 1.39 6.30
C GLU A 46 1.36 2.34 5.39
N ILE A 47 2.20 1.80 4.51
CA ILE A 47 2.94 2.60 3.52
C ILE A 47 1.97 3.32 2.58
N PHE A 48 0.93 2.63 2.10
CA PHE A 48 -0.05 3.22 1.20
C PHE A 48 -0.81 4.38 1.85
N ILE A 49 -1.26 4.22 3.10
CA ILE A 49 -1.92 5.27 3.87
C ILE A 49 -0.97 6.46 4.07
N LEU A 50 0.29 6.21 4.46
CA LEU A 50 1.29 7.27 4.66
C LEU A 50 1.51 8.09 3.38
N VAL A 51 1.61 7.42 2.23
CA VAL A 51 1.76 8.08 0.93
C VAL A 51 0.52 8.93 0.62
N MET A 52 -0.68 8.38 0.80
CA MET A 52 -1.94 9.10 0.54
C MET A 52 -2.12 10.30 1.46
N GLU A 53 -1.76 10.21 2.74
CA GLU A 53 -1.80 11.34 3.67
C GLU A 53 -0.85 12.46 3.25
N ARG A 54 0.36 12.10 2.81
CA ARG A 54 1.34 13.08 2.32
C ARG A 54 0.90 13.73 1.01
N ASP A 55 0.34 12.95 0.10
CA ASP A 55 -0.20 13.45 -1.16
C ASP A 55 -1.42 14.35 -0.93
N LEU A 56 -2.28 14.05 0.06
CA LEU A 56 -3.39 14.92 0.45
C LEU A 56 -2.89 16.25 1.05
N VAL A 57 -1.92 16.21 1.95
CA VAL A 57 -1.30 17.42 2.51
C VAL A 57 -0.65 18.26 1.42
N LEU A 58 0.04 17.64 0.46
CA LEU A 58 0.59 18.34 -0.70
C LEU A 58 -0.52 18.89 -1.60
N ALA A 59 -1.61 18.15 -1.83
CA ALA A 59 -2.74 18.61 -2.63
C ALA A 59 -3.48 19.80 -1.97
N ASP A 60 -3.57 19.84 -0.64
CA ASP A 60 -4.12 20.97 0.10
C ASP A 60 -3.19 22.20 0.06
N VAL A 61 -1.88 21.99 0.13
CA VAL A 61 -0.87 23.07 0.01
C VAL A 61 -0.78 23.63 -1.41
N PHE A 62 -0.94 22.77 -2.43
CA PHE A 62 -0.86 23.14 -3.85
C PHE A 62 -2.22 23.37 -4.51
N ARG A 63 -3.32 23.34 -3.73
CA ARG A 63 -4.64 23.74 -4.21
C ARG A 63 -4.49 25.15 -4.77
N PRO A 64 -4.82 25.39 -6.05
CA PRO A 64 -4.32 26.56 -6.75
C PRO A 64 -4.83 27.81 -6.03
N LEU A 65 -3.90 28.71 -5.70
CA LEU A 65 -4.12 30.13 -5.38
C LEU A 65 -4.79 30.91 -6.55
N TYR A 66 -5.42 30.21 -7.49
CA TYR A 66 -6.24 30.77 -8.55
C TYR A 66 -7.70 30.56 -8.18
N GLN A 67 -8.20 31.41 -7.28
CA GLN A 67 -9.56 31.95 -7.39
C GLN A 67 -9.45 33.36 -7.96
#